data_AF-A0A3D9RT49-F1
#
_entry.id   AF-A0A3D9RT49-F1
#
_cell.length_a   1.000
_cell.length_b   1.000
_cell.length_c   1.000
_cell.angle_alpha   90.00
_cell.angle_beta   90.00
_cell.angle_gamma   90.00
#
_symmetry.space_group_name_H-M   'P 1'
#
loop_
_entity.id
_entity.type
_entity.pdbx_description
1 polymer ?
#
loop_
_entity_poly.entity_id
_entity_poly.type
_entity_poly.pdbx_seq_one_letter_code
_entity_poly.pdbx_strand_id
1 'polypeptide(L)'
;MKTKMNIGFGLLLTILIMLAYGFQSNNSKIATNNYQPIKKELKITGSELFQNNCAVCHGSERQGNLPTFPSLVDINQKLSKDHISELLKTGRNIMPNFSHLSDSERKAIVGFLYGESTESAIVTEVSSIEQGKNLFVANCAQCHEPDVENSNSPKQMQWGMKPPLLNGVNNWVNISQFKQILNMGPCYMPSFEAMENKNKEDIYAYLSTLKSSAQNSNYRMRRGCGCGMGMR
;
A
#
# COMPACT_ATOMS: atom_id res chain seq x y z
N MET A 1 11.98 20.43 94.05
CA MET A 1 11.65 19.63 92.84
C MET A 1 10.40 20.19 92.17
N LYS A 2 10.57 20.96 91.10
CA LYS A 2 9.50 21.30 90.13
C LYS A 2 10.18 21.46 88.77
N THR A 3 10.00 20.47 87.90
CA THR A 3 10.34 20.55 86.47
C THR A 3 9.05 20.39 85.70
N LYS A 4 8.60 21.47 85.04
CA LYS A 4 7.63 21.39 83.94
C LYS A 4 8.33 21.89 82.70
N MET A 5 8.44 20.96 81.76
CA MET A 5 9.22 20.97 80.54
C MET A 5 8.38 21.59 79.42
N ASN A 6 8.94 22.57 78.70
CA ASN A 6 8.28 23.31 77.63
C ASN A 6 8.03 22.41 76.40
N ILE A 7 6.76 22.12 76.13
CA ILE A 7 6.27 21.52 74.88
C ILE A 7 6.02 22.68 73.92
N GLY A 8 7.03 23.07 73.13
CA GLY A 8 6.90 24.25 72.26
C GLY A 8 7.97 24.42 71.18
N PHE A 9 8.68 23.34 70.80
CA PHE A 9 9.76 23.44 69.80
C PHE A 9 9.77 22.34 68.73
N GLY A 10 8.93 21.30 68.86
CA GLY A 10 8.93 20.15 67.93
C GLY A 10 8.11 20.33 66.64
N LEU A 11 7.15 21.27 66.62
CA LEU A 11 6.22 21.43 65.49
C LEU A 11 6.68 22.46 64.44
N LEU A 12 7.65 23.31 64.78
CA LEU A 12 8.25 24.28 63.85
C LEU A 12 9.40 23.67 63.02
N LEU A 13 10.06 22.62 63.52
CA LEU A 13 11.19 21.98 62.82
C LEU A 13 10.72 21.08 61.67
N THR A 14 9.52 20.48 61.77
CA THR A 14 8.98 19.60 60.72
C THR A 14 8.44 20.39 59.52
N ILE A 15 7.94 21.62 59.73
CA ILE A 15 7.48 22.51 58.66
C ILE A 15 8.67 23.02 57.81
N LEU A 16 9.85 23.21 58.40
CA LEU A 16 11.07 23.59 57.68
C LEU A 16 11.61 22.47 56.78
N ILE A 17 11.42 21.19 57.16
CA ILE A 17 11.89 20.06 56.35
C ILE A 17 11.00 19.84 55.12
N MET A 18 9.69 20.09 55.20
CA MET A 18 8.77 20.00 54.04
C MET A 18 8.98 21.10 52.99
N LEU A 19 9.64 22.22 53.32
CA LEU A 19 10.04 23.25 52.35
C LEU A 19 11.43 22.99 51.73
N ALA A 20 12.27 22.16 52.35
CA ALA A 20 13.57 21.76 51.80
C ALA A 20 13.45 20.66 50.73
N TYR A 21 12.44 19.80 50.81
CA TYR A 21 12.08 18.87 49.75
C TYR A 21 11.09 19.51 48.78
N GLY A 22 11.56 20.57 48.12
CA GLY A 22 10.84 21.28 47.07
C GLY A 22 10.32 20.31 46.00
N PHE A 23 9.06 20.56 45.62
CA PHE A 23 8.37 19.97 44.48
C PHE A 23 9.27 20.07 43.24
N GLN A 24 9.91 18.96 42.86
CA GLN A 24 10.62 18.82 41.59
C GLN A 24 9.54 18.80 40.50
N SER A 25 9.09 19.98 40.09
CA SER A 25 8.35 20.13 38.85
C SER A 25 9.27 19.66 37.74
N ASN A 26 8.95 18.48 37.18
CA ASN A 26 9.54 17.99 35.95
C ASN A 26 9.06 18.92 34.83
N ASN A 27 9.72 20.08 34.72
CA ASN A 27 9.82 20.80 33.48
C ASN A 27 10.63 19.91 32.54
N SER A 28 9.94 18.93 31.95
CA SER A 28 10.28 18.49 30.61
C SER A 28 10.19 19.74 29.75
N LYS A 29 11.29 20.49 29.70
CA LYS A 29 11.72 21.08 28.45
C LYS A 29 11.62 19.90 27.49
N ILE A 30 10.54 19.88 26.71
CA ILE A 30 10.58 19.30 25.39
C ILE A 30 11.72 20.09 24.76
N ALA A 31 12.94 19.57 24.97
CA ALA A 31 13.99 19.75 24.03
C ALA A 31 13.27 19.42 22.73
N THR A 32 13.15 20.44 21.88
CA THR A 32 13.13 20.24 20.45
C THR A 32 14.41 19.48 20.15
N ASN A 33 14.42 18.19 20.50
CA ASN A 33 15.27 17.18 19.96
C ASN A 33 14.99 17.32 18.49
N ASN A 34 15.90 18.01 17.83
CA ASN A 34 16.30 17.84 16.46
C ASN A 34 15.54 16.69 15.81
N TYR A 35 14.28 16.94 15.44
CA TYR A 35 13.53 16.07 14.56
C TYR A 35 14.07 16.43 13.19
N GLN A 36 15.28 15.94 12.93
CA GLN A 36 15.67 15.57 11.61
C GLN A 36 14.72 14.42 11.26
N PRO A 37 13.78 14.58 10.30
CA PRO A 37 13.02 13.45 9.84
C PRO A 37 14.05 12.39 9.47
N ILE A 38 14.02 11.25 10.17
CA ILE A 38 14.82 10.11 9.76
C ILE A 38 14.28 9.79 8.38
N LYS A 39 14.99 10.25 7.35
CA LYS A 39 14.76 9.92 5.96
C LYS A 39 15.02 8.42 5.89
N LYS A 40 14.00 7.62 6.18
CA LYS A 40 14.05 6.18 5.99
C LYS A 40 14.16 6.02 4.49
N GLU A 41 15.40 5.89 4.02
CA GLU A 41 15.70 5.66 2.62
C GLU A 41 15.17 4.27 2.27
N LEU A 42 13.88 4.22 1.93
CA LEU A 42 13.22 3.02 1.48
C LEU A 42 13.75 2.77 0.07
N LYS A 43 14.58 1.75 0.01
CA LYS A 43 15.29 1.30 -1.18
C LYS A 43 14.44 0.23 -1.85
N ILE A 44 13.79 0.56 -2.97
CA ILE A 44 12.98 -0.39 -3.76
C ILE A 44 13.73 -0.83 -5.02
N THR A 45 13.74 -2.14 -5.31
CA THR A 45 14.47 -2.65 -6.49
C THR A 45 13.65 -2.55 -7.78
N GLY A 46 14.30 -2.59 -8.94
CA GLY A 46 13.62 -2.64 -10.23
C GLY A 46 12.71 -3.86 -10.41
N SER A 47 13.14 -5.02 -9.89
CA SER A 47 12.33 -6.25 -9.87
C SER A 47 11.07 -6.06 -9.02
N GLU A 48 11.22 -5.49 -7.83
CA GLU A 48 10.08 -5.24 -6.94
C GLU A 48 9.10 -4.23 -7.54
N LEU A 49 9.60 -3.14 -8.12
CA LEU A 49 8.78 -2.20 -8.89
C LEU A 49 8.05 -2.90 -10.05
N PHE A 50 8.71 -3.82 -10.75
CA PHE A 50 8.06 -4.60 -11.81
C PHE A 50 6.96 -5.52 -11.26
N GLN A 51 7.21 -6.22 -10.15
CA GLN A 51 6.21 -7.09 -9.52
C GLN A 51 4.97 -6.29 -9.06
N ASN A 52 5.18 -5.08 -8.54
CA ASN A 52 4.12 -4.25 -8.02
C ASN A 52 3.29 -3.55 -9.11
N ASN A 53 3.81 -3.40 -10.32
CA ASN A 53 3.20 -2.51 -11.34
C ASN A 53 2.97 -3.16 -12.71
N CYS A 54 3.69 -4.23 -13.04
CA CYS A 54 3.75 -4.75 -14.42
C CYS A 54 3.42 -6.24 -14.50
N ALA A 55 3.76 -7.03 -13.49
CA ALA A 55 3.62 -8.48 -13.48
C ALA A 55 2.17 -8.96 -13.62
N VAL A 56 1.19 -8.15 -13.21
CA VAL A 56 -0.25 -8.49 -13.34
C VAL A 56 -0.65 -8.74 -14.81
N CYS A 57 -0.04 -8.03 -15.74
CA CYS A 57 -0.30 -8.16 -17.18
C CYS A 57 0.82 -8.94 -17.88
N HIS A 58 2.07 -8.68 -17.53
CA HIS A 58 3.24 -9.25 -18.21
C HIS A 58 3.76 -10.55 -17.57
N GLY A 59 3.13 -11.04 -16.51
CA GLY A 59 3.56 -12.22 -15.75
C GLY A 59 4.77 -11.94 -14.83
N SER A 60 4.90 -12.72 -13.76
CA SER A 60 6.01 -12.58 -12.79
C SER A 60 7.39 -12.74 -13.44
N GLU A 61 7.49 -13.61 -14.44
CA GLU A 61 8.71 -13.91 -15.20
C GLU A 61 8.76 -13.18 -16.54
N ARG A 62 7.94 -12.14 -16.74
CA ARG A 62 7.86 -11.35 -17.98
C ARG A 62 7.35 -12.13 -19.20
N GLN A 63 6.80 -13.32 -19.01
CA GLN A 63 6.38 -14.21 -20.08
C GLN A 63 5.19 -13.68 -20.90
N GLY A 64 4.39 -12.76 -20.35
CA GLY A 64 3.18 -12.24 -20.97
C GLY A 64 2.05 -13.28 -21.03
N ASN A 65 0.97 -12.90 -21.70
CA ASN A 65 -0.18 -13.74 -22.00
C ASN A 65 -0.79 -13.31 -23.34
N LEU A 66 -0.36 -13.98 -24.42
CA LEU A 66 -0.73 -13.66 -25.79
C LEU A 66 -2.20 -13.99 -26.07
N PRO A 67 -2.86 -13.25 -26.99
CA PRO A 67 -2.31 -12.16 -27.81
C PRO A 67 -2.33 -10.79 -27.12
N THR A 68 -3.00 -10.68 -25.97
CA THR A 68 -3.33 -9.38 -25.34
C THR A 68 -2.15 -8.74 -24.63
N PHE A 69 -1.32 -9.54 -23.94
CA PHE A 69 -0.20 -9.06 -23.15
C PHE A 69 1.11 -9.64 -23.70
N PRO A 70 1.99 -8.83 -24.30
CA PRO A 70 3.21 -9.33 -24.91
C PRO A 70 4.22 -9.79 -23.86
N SER A 71 5.06 -10.76 -24.26
CA SER A 71 6.24 -11.14 -23.50
C SER A 71 7.28 -10.01 -23.51
N LEU A 72 7.84 -9.73 -22.33
CA LEU A 72 8.98 -8.83 -22.12
C LEU A 72 10.30 -9.59 -21.89
N VAL A 73 10.29 -10.91 -22.08
CA VAL A 73 11.54 -11.70 -22.18
C VAL A 73 12.32 -11.20 -23.39
N ASP A 74 13.63 -10.97 -23.18
CA ASP A 74 14.55 -10.43 -24.18
C ASP A 74 14.07 -9.13 -24.85
N ILE A 75 13.36 -8.28 -24.11
CA ILE A 75 12.84 -7.01 -24.62
C ILE A 75 13.96 -6.08 -25.12
N ASN A 76 15.17 -6.23 -24.58
CA ASN A 76 16.38 -5.54 -25.01
C ASN A 76 16.77 -5.80 -26.47
N GLN A 77 16.28 -6.89 -27.07
CA GLN A 77 16.48 -7.18 -28.49
C GLN A 77 15.45 -6.49 -29.40
N LYS A 78 14.35 -5.98 -28.83
CA LYS A 78 13.19 -5.46 -29.58
C LYS A 78 13.01 -3.95 -29.45
N LEU A 79 13.31 -3.38 -28.28
CA LEU A 79 13.11 -1.96 -27.97
C LEU A 79 14.37 -1.38 -27.31
N SER A 80 14.57 -0.06 -27.43
CA SER A 80 15.60 0.68 -26.70
C SER A 80 15.10 1.13 -25.31
N LYS A 81 16.02 1.39 -24.37
CA LYS A 81 15.70 1.89 -23.03
C LYS A 81 14.88 3.18 -23.06
N ASP A 82 15.23 4.08 -23.98
CA ASP A 82 14.53 5.35 -24.14
C ASP A 82 13.08 5.13 -24.62
N HIS A 83 12.88 4.19 -25.54
CA HIS A 83 11.55 3.84 -26.01
C HIS A 83 10.68 3.22 -24.91
N ILE A 84 11.25 2.32 -24.09
CA ILE A 84 10.53 1.76 -22.94
C ILE A 84 10.23 2.85 -21.91
N SER A 85 11.18 3.74 -21.64
CA SER A 85 10.99 4.87 -20.71
C SER A 85 9.85 5.79 -21.15
N GLU A 86 9.72 6.04 -22.46
CA GLU A 86 8.64 6.83 -23.03
C GLU A 86 7.28 6.09 -22.94
N LEU A 87 7.26 4.79 -23.21
CA LEU A 87 6.05 3.96 -23.02
C LEU A 87 5.58 3.96 -21.56
N LEU A 88 6.50 3.92 -20.60
CA LEU A 88 6.14 4.02 -19.18
C LEU A 88 5.55 5.39 -18.82
N LYS A 89 5.89 6.46 -19.54
CA LYS A 89 5.33 7.81 -19.31
C LYS A 89 3.99 8.03 -20.00
N THR A 90 3.79 7.43 -21.17
CA THR A 90 2.63 7.71 -22.02
C THR A 90 1.57 6.61 -21.98
N GLY A 91 1.96 5.37 -21.66
CA GLY A 91 1.11 4.20 -21.85
C GLY A 91 0.88 3.87 -23.33
N ARG A 92 0.24 2.73 -23.60
CA ARG A 92 -0.17 2.33 -24.97
C ARG A 92 -1.29 1.31 -24.91
N ASN A 93 -2.33 1.50 -25.72
CA ASN A 93 -3.51 0.61 -25.77
C ASN A 93 -4.12 0.43 -24.36
N ILE A 94 -4.10 -0.79 -23.84
CA ILE A 94 -4.58 -1.14 -22.48
C ILE A 94 -3.52 -0.94 -21.40
N MET A 95 -2.25 -0.72 -21.77
CA MET A 95 -1.18 -0.45 -20.81
C MET A 95 -1.31 1.00 -20.30
N PRO A 96 -1.56 1.21 -18.99
CA PRO A 96 -1.68 2.55 -18.42
C PRO A 96 -0.34 3.29 -18.46
N ASN A 97 -0.38 4.61 -18.25
CA ASN A 97 0.83 5.36 -17.96
C ASN A 97 1.23 5.20 -16.49
N PHE A 98 2.53 5.32 -16.22
CA PHE A 98 3.13 5.21 -14.88
C PHE A 98 3.76 6.55 -14.47
N SER A 99 3.04 7.65 -14.69
CA SER A 99 3.49 9.01 -14.34
C SER A 99 3.65 9.22 -12.83
N HIS A 100 2.94 8.42 -12.03
CA HIS A 100 3.01 8.43 -10.56
C HIS A 100 4.34 7.88 -10.03
N LEU A 101 5.06 7.08 -10.81
CA LEU A 101 6.42 6.66 -10.48
C LEU A 101 7.41 7.81 -10.75
N SER A 102 8.43 7.95 -9.93
CA SER A 102 9.55 8.86 -10.19
C SER A 102 10.39 8.39 -11.40
N ASP A 103 11.22 9.29 -11.93
CA ASP A 103 12.16 8.92 -13.00
C ASP A 103 13.15 7.84 -12.55
N SER A 104 13.58 7.85 -11.28
CA SER A 104 14.46 6.81 -10.73
C SER A 104 13.77 5.45 -10.67
N GLU A 105 12.50 5.41 -10.26
CA GLU A 105 11.73 4.15 -10.22
C GLU A 105 11.50 3.60 -11.64
N ARG A 106 11.09 4.44 -12.60
CA ARG A 106 10.95 4.00 -14.00
C ARG A 106 12.27 3.48 -14.57
N LYS A 107 13.39 4.16 -14.31
CA LYS A 107 14.73 3.70 -14.73
C LYS A 107 15.11 2.36 -14.09
N ALA A 108 14.76 2.15 -12.82
CA ALA A 108 14.99 0.88 -12.15
C ALA A 108 14.20 -0.27 -12.81
N ILE A 109 12.93 -0.03 -13.19
CA ILE A 109 12.15 -1.02 -13.98
C ILE A 109 12.84 -1.32 -15.31
N VAL A 110 13.27 -0.29 -16.05
CA VAL A 110 13.94 -0.46 -17.34
C VAL A 110 15.24 -1.24 -17.20
N GLY A 111 16.07 -0.95 -16.20
CA GLY A 111 17.31 -1.69 -15.96
C GLY A 111 17.03 -3.16 -15.60
N PHE A 112 16.03 -3.43 -14.76
CA PHE A 112 15.60 -4.81 -14.48
C PHE A 112 15.19 -5.57 -15.75
N LEU A 113 14.42 -4.93 -16.65
CA LEU A 113 14.04 -5.53 -17.93
C LEU A 113 15.24 -5.87 -18.83
N TYR A 114 16.35 -5.15 -18.67
CA TYR A 114 17.62 -5.39 -19.37
C TYR A 114 18.55 -6.37 -18.64
N GLY A 115 18.12 -6.96 -17.52
CA GLY A 115 18.95 -7.86 -16.72
C GLY A 115 20.04 -7.15 -15.93
N GLU A 116 19.91 -5.84 -15.73
CA GLU A 116 20.85 -5.06 -14.93
C GLU A 116 20.54 -5.26 -13.45
N SER A 117 21.60 -5.40 -12.64
CA SER A 117 21.53 -5.35 -11.18
C SER A 117 21.21 -3.93 -10.76
N THR A 118 19.95 -3.49 -10.90
CA THR A 118 19.60 -2.10 -10.58
C THR A 118 19.63 -1.89 -9.07
N GLU A 119 20.50 -0.99 -8.64
CA GLU A 119 20.46 -0.35 -7.33
C GLU A 119 19.08 0.23 -7.04
N SER A 120 18.71 0.16 -5.77
CA SER A 120 17.41 0.58 -5.30
C SER A 120 17.14 2.05 -5.60
N ALA A 121 15.95 2.34 -6.13
CA ALA A 121 15.47 3.70 -6.22
C ALA A 121 15.20 4.25 -4.82
N ILE A 122 15.57 5.51 -4.58
CA ILE A 122 15.16 6.25 -3.40
C ILE A 122 13.71 6.63 -3.60
N VAL A 123 12.81 5.98 -2.86
CA VAL A 123 11.39 6.32 -2.89
C VAL A 123 11.22 7.68 -2.19
N THR A 124 10.56 8.62 -2.88
CA THR A 124 10.13 9.87 -2.24
C THR A 124 9.05 9.52 -1.23
N GLU A 125 8.99 10.19 -0.08
CA GLU A 125 8.01 9.89 0.97
C GLU A 125 6.57 10.11 0.44
N VAL A 126 5.97 9.07 -0.13
CA VAL A 126 4.56 9.05 -0.56
C VAL A 126 3.75 8.50 0.60
N SER A 127 2.67 9.19 0.96
CA SER A 127 1.78 8.71 2.02
C SER A 127 1.23 7.31 1.69
N SER A 128 1.00 6.47 2.70
CA SER A 128 0.45 5.12 2.53
C SER A 128 -0.86 5.12 1.70
N ILE A 129 -1.72 6.12 1.91
CA ILE A 129 -2.98 6.25 1.16
C ILE A 129 -2.71 6.56 -0.32
N GLU A 130 -1.81 7.48 -0.61
CA GLU A 130 -1.49 7.84 -2.00
C GLU A 130 -0.78 6.68 -2.73
N GLN A 131 0.13 5.99 -2.05
CA GLN A 131 0.75 4.78 -2.56
C GLN A 131 -0.30 3.71 -2.87
N GLY A 132 -1.23 3.49 -1.95
CA GLY A 132 -2.34 2.55 -2.13
C GLY A 132 -3.23 2.88 -3.32
N LYS A 133 -3.55 4.17 -3.51
CA LYS A 133 -4.31 4.64 -4.67
C LYS A 133 -3.58 4.33 -5.98
N ASN A 134 -2.29 4.63 -6.06
CA ASN A 134 -1.49 4.41 -7.25
C ASN A 134 -1.41 2.91 -7.60
N LEU A 135 -1.12 2.08 -6.60
CA LEU A 135 -1.12 0.62 -6.75
C LEU A 135 -2.50 0.10 -7.20
N PHE A 136 -3.58 0.62 -6.64
CA PHE A 136 -4.94 0.26 -7.03
C PHE A 136 -5.24 0.62 -8.49
N VAL A 137 -4.90 1.84 -8.91
CA VAL A 137 -5.12 2.29 -10.29
C VAL A 137 -4.33 1.45 -11.29
N ALA A 138 -3.07 1.13 -10.96
CA ALA A 138 -2.20 0.35 -11.82
C ALA A 138 -2.67 -1.11 -11.98
N ASN A 139 -3.16 -1.73 -10.91
CA ASN A 139 -3.35 -3.19 -10.86
C ASN A 139 -4.81 -3.64 -10.76
N CYS A 140 -5.69 -2.83 -10.16
CA CYS A 140 -7.02 -3.25 -9.77
C CYS A 140 -8.10 -2.54 -10.61
N ALA A 141 -7.90 -1.27 -10.94
CA ALA A 141 -8.91 -0.40 -11.57
C ALA A 141 -9.33 -0.83 -12.97
N GLN A 142 -8.58 -1.71 -13.64
CA GLN A 142 -9.01 -2.32 -14.89
C GLN A 142 -10.27 -3.19 -14.71
N CYS A 143 -10.45 -3.75 -13.52
CA CYS A 143 -11.46 -4.76 -13.20
C CYS A 143 -12.39 -4.31 -12.07
N HIS A 144 -11.84 -3.75 -11.01
CA HIS A 144 -12.56 -3.29 -9.84
C HIS A 144 -12.78 -1.78 -9.89
N GLU A 145 -13.98 -1.33 -9.56
CA GLU A 145 -14.25 0.08 -9.35
C GLU A 145 -14.02 0.43 -7.86
N PRO A 146 -13.32 1.54 -7.56
CA PRO A 146 -13.12 1.97 -6.18
C PRO A 146 -14.42 2.52 -5.58
N ASP A 147 -15.27 3.18 -6.38
CA ASP A 147 -16.57 3.72 -6.00
C ASP A 147 -17.54 3.79 -7.21
N VAL A 148 -18.78 4.19 -6.95
CA VAL A 148 -19.83 4.38 -7.97
C VAL A 148 -19.80 5.76 -8.64
N GLU A 149 -19.18 6.76 -8.01
CA GLU A 149 -19.26 8.16 -8.49
C GLU A 149 -18.38 8.41 -9.72
N ASN A 150 -17.40 7.54 -9.99
CA ASN A 150 -16.56 7.58 -11.20
C ASN A 150 -16.76 6.36 -12.13
N SER A 151 -17.92 5.69 -12.05
CA SER A 151 -18.22 4.50 -12.87
C SER A 151 -18.36 4.87 -14.35
N ASN A 152 -17.30 4.64 -15.13
CA ASN A 152 -17.41 4.48 -16.58
C ASN A 152 -17.96 3.08 -16.92
N SER A 153 -19.14 2.75 -16.36
CA SER A 153 -19.86 1.47 -16.48
C SER A 153 -19.04 0.23 -16.10
N PRO A 154 -19.66 -0.80 -15.50
CA PRO A 154 -18.95 -2.04 -15.24
C PRO A 154 -18.58 -2.61 -16.59
N LYS A 155 -17.28 -2.73 -16.90
CA LYS A 155 -16.81 -3.57 -18.00
C LYS A 155 -17.26 -4.97 -17.63
N GLN A 156 -18.47 -5.35 -18.04
CA GLN A 156 -19.00 -6.68 -17.89
C GLN A 156 -17.97 -7.59 -18.53
N MET A 157 -17.24 -8.32 -17.70
CA MET A 157 -16.25 -9.24 -18.20
C MET A 157 -16.96 -10.29 -19.03
N GLN A 158 -16.22 -10.90 -19.95
CA GLN A 158 -16.67 -12.11 -20.61
C GLN A 158 -17.19 -13.06 -19.51
N TRP A 159 -18.37 -13.65 -19.71
CA TRP A 159 -19.09 -14.52 -18.73
C TRP A 159 -19.95 -13.82 -17.67
N GLY A 160 -20.17 -12.50 -17.76
CA GLY A 160 -21.21 -11.83 -16.96
C GLY A 160 -20.90 -11.68 -15.47
N MET A 161 -19.66 -11.96 -15.05
CA MET A 161 -19.21 -11.66 -13.69
C MET A 161 -18.84 -10.18 -13.57
N LYS A 162 -19.34 -9.56 -12.49
CA LYS A 162 -19.03 -8.19 -12.10
C LYS A 162 -18.17 -8.24 -10.83
N PRO A 163 -16.93 -7.73 -10.84
CA PRO A 163 -16.13 -7.62 -9.63
C PRO A 163 -16.83 -6.74 -8.58
N PRO A 164 -16.59 -6.98 -7.28
CA PRO A 164 -17.13 -6.15 -6.21
C PRO A 164 -16.58 -4.73 -6.29
N LEU A 165 -17.41 -3.78 -5.87
CA LEU A 165 -16.96 -2.44 -5.48
C LEU A 165 -16.10 -2.56 -4.22
N LEU A 166 -15.00 -1.81 -4.19
CA LEU A 166 -14.01 -1.94 -3.13
C LEU A 166 -14.01 -0.77 -2.12
N ASN A 167 -14.95 0.17 -2.23
CA ASN A 167 -15.09 1.27 -1.28
C ASN A 167 -15.41 0.79 0.14
N GLY A 168 -14.66 1.32 1.11
CA GLY A 168 -14.87 1.02 2.53
C GLY A 168 -14.69 -0.46 2.83
N VAL A 169 -13.68 -1.09 2.22
CA VAL A 169 -13.39 -2.53 2.34
C VAL A 169 -13.31 -3.00 3.78
N ASN A 170 -12.82 -2.15 4.68
CA ASN A 170 -12.73 -2.38 6.12
C ASN A 170 -14.07 -2.67 6.82
N ASN A 171 -15.20 -2.36 6.19
CA ASN A 171 -16.51 -2.64 6.75
C ASN A 171 -16.96 -4.10 6.55
N TRP A 172 -16.33 -4.86 5.65
CA TRP A 172 -16.78 -6.21 5.28
C TRP A 172 -15.65 -7.23 5.10
N VAL A 173 -14.38 -6.80 5.00
CA VAL A 173 -13.19 -7.66 4.97
C VAL A 173 -12.11 -7.03 5.84
N ASN A 174 -11.48 -7.81 6.72
CA ASN A 174 -10.33 -7.33 7.49
C ASN A 174 -9.01 -7.47 6.69
N ILE A 175 -7.95 -6.80 7.14
CA ILE A 175 -6.66 -6.78 6.42
C ILE A 175 -6.05 -8.18 6.18
N SER A 176 -6.20 -9.12 7.12
CA SER A 176 -5.65 -10.48 6.96
C SER A 176 -6.39 -11.23 5.85
N GLN A 177 -7.72 -11.16 5.85
CA GLN A 177 -8.57 -11.71 4.80
C GLN A 177 -8.31 -11.04 3.45
N PHE A 178 -8.13 -9.71 3.43
CA PHE A 178 -7.82 -8.97 2.20
C PHE A 178 -6.53 -9.47 1.56
N LYS A 179 -5.45 -9.60 2.35
CA LYS A 179 -4.17 -10.16 1.88
C LYS A 179 -4.32 -11.59 1.38
N GLN A 180 -5.12 -12.41 2.06
CA GLN A 180 -5.37 -13.79 1.63
C GLN A 180 -6.10 -13.84 0.27
N ILE A 181 -7.10 -12.97 0.06
CA ILE A 181 -7.79 -12.84 -1.24
C ILE A 181 -6.79 -12.44 -2.33
N LEU A 182 -5.95 -11.44 -2.06
CA LEU A 182 -4.90 -11.00 -3.00
C LEU A 182 -3.92 -12.13 -3.32
N ASN A 183 -3.47 -12.89 -2.33
CA ASN A 183 -2.54 -14.00 -2.54
C ASN A 183 -3.18 -15.14 -3.34
N MET A 184 -4.44 -15.46 -3.05
CA MET A 184 -5.14 -16.56 -3.69
C MET A 184 -5.53 -16.25 -5.13
N GLY A 185 -5.95 -15.01 -5.43
CA GLY A 185 -6.52 -14.66 -6.72
C GLY A 185 -7.77 -15.49 -7.05
N PRO A 186 -8.90 -15.29 -6.36
CA PRO A 186 -10.09 -16.12 -6.57
C PRO A 186 -10.71 -15.91 -7.96
N CYS A 187 -11.10 -17.02 -8.58
CA CYS A 187 -11.84 -17.07 -9.84
C CYS A 187 -11.05 -16.48 -11.02
N TYR A 188 -11.41 -15.28 -11.49
CA TYR A 188 -10.71 -14.58 -12.57
C TYR A 188 -9.79 -13.47 -12.06
N MET A 189 -9.77 -13.22 -10.74
CA MET A 189 -8.85 -12.26 -10.14
C MET A 189 -7.44 -12.88 -10.14
N PRO A 190 -6.42 -12.22 -10.71
CA PRO A 190 -5.06 -12.75 -10.68
C PRO A 190 -4.51 -12.82 -9.24
N SER A 191 -3.55 -13.71 -9.02
CA SER A 191 -2.81 -13.77 -7.76
C SER A 191 -1.81 -12.61 -7.69
N PHE A 192 -1.74 -11.98 -6.52
CA PHE A 192 -0.77 -10.96 -6.13
C PHE A 192 0.16 -11.48 -5.02
N GLU A 193 0.42 -12.78 -4.95
CA GLU A 193 1.29 -13.37 -3.93
C GLU A 193 2.66 -12.70 -3.88
N ALA A 194 3.26 -12.42 -5.05
CA ALA A 194 4.57 -11.78 -5.19
C ALA A 194 4.63 -10.30 -4.77
N MET A 195 3.49 -9.63 -4.56
CA MET A 195 3.44 -8.25 -4.09
C MET A 195 3.77 -8.16 -2.59
N GLU A 196 4.60 -7.18 -2.20
CA GLU A 196 4.99 -6.98 -0.80
C GLU A 196 3.76 -6.76 0.11
N ASN A 197 3.82 -7.27 1.34
CA ASN A 197 2.75 -7.10 2.32
C ASN A 197 2.42 -5.63 2.61
N LYS A 198 3.42 -4.76 2.59
CA LYS A 198 3.21 -3.33 2.81
C LYS A 198 2.39 -2.70 1.67
N ASN A 199 2.65 -3.07 0.42
CA ASN A 199 1.86 -2.58 -0.72
C ASN A 199 0.41 -3.06 -0.65
N LYS A 200 0.18 -4.29 -0.18
CA LYS A 200 -1.18 -4.80 0.09
C LYS A 200 -1.89 -4.01 1.18
N GLU A 201 -1.17 -3.61 2.23
CA GLU A 201 -1.68 -2.75 3.31
C GLU A 201 -2.00 -1.35 2.81
N ASP A 202 -1.14 -0.75 1.98
CA ASP A 202 -1.33 0.58 1.41
C ASP A 202 -2.61 0.60 0.54
N ILE A 203 -2.82 -0.41 -0.33
CA ILE A 203 -4.06 -0.57 -1.10
C ILE A 203 -5.29 -0.66 -0.18
N TYR A 204 -5.22 -1.50 0.86
CA TYR A 204 -6.31 -1.65 1.84
C TYR A 204 -6.60 -0.33 2.57
N ALA A 205 -5.56 0.40 2.97
CA ALA A 205 -5.69 1.69 3.63
C ALA A 205 -6.40 2.71 2.72
N TYR A 206 -5.99 2.81 1.45
CA TYR A 206 -6.65 3.65 0.46
C TYR A 206 -8.15 3.30 0.33
N LEU A 207 -8.46 2.03 0.07
CA LEU A 207 -9.83 1.56 -0.10
C LEU A 207 -10.70 1.79 1.15
N SER A 208 -10.10 1.73 2.34
CA SER A 208 -10.77 2.01 3.62
C SER A 208 -11.11 3.49 3.80
N THR A 209 -10.43 4.41 3.12
CA THR A 209 -10.77 5.85 3.16
C THR A 209 -12.00 6.19 2.33
N LEU A 210 -12.36 5.33 1.37
CA LEU A 210 -13.50 5.56 0.47
C LEU A 210 -14.82 5.30 1.21
N LYS A 211 -15.80 6.19 1.05
CA LYS A 211 -17.11 6.06 1.69
C LYS A 211 -17.82 4.79 1.21
N SER A 212 -18.27 3.94 2.13
CA SER A 212 -19.08 2.78 1.79
C SER A 212 -20.45 3.24 1.28
N SER A 213 -20.87 2.68 0.14
CA SER A 213 -22.24 2.83 -0.33
C SER A 213 -23.10 1.76 0.34
N ALA A 214 -24.34 2.09 0.70
CA ALA A 214 -25.28 1.20 1.38
C ALA A 214 -25.54 -0.15 0.64
N GLN A 215 -25.12 -0.23 -0.63
CA GLN A 215 -25.19 -1.42 -1.49
C GLN A 215 -24.23 -2.55 -1.08
N ASN A 216 -23.21 -2.31 -0.25
CA ASN A 216 -22.26 -3.35 0.18
C ASN A 216 -22.83 -4.33 1.21
N SER A 217 -24.01 -4.06 1.80
CA SER A 217 -24.68 -4.94 2.77
C SER A 217 -25.17 -6.28 2.19
N ASN A 218 -25.23 -6.39 0.85
CA ASN A 218 -25.71 -7.60 0.15
C ASN A 218 -24.64 -8.33 -0.66
N TYR A 219 -23.38 -7.89 -0.66
CA TYR A 219 -22.28 -8.64 -1.30
C TYR A 219 -21.83 -9.79 -0.40
N ARG A 220 -22.73 -10.74 -0.13
CA ARG A 220 -22.32 -12.08 0.27
C ARG A 220 -21.43 -12.58 -0.86
N MET A 221 -20.15 -12.88 -0.59
CA MET A 221 -19.37 -13.77 -1.46
C MET A 221 -20.27 -14.97 -1.76
N ARG A 222 -20.90 -15.02 -2.94
CA ARG A 222 -21.74 -16.14 -3.32
C ARG A 222 -20.79 -17.33 -3.28
N ARG A 223 -21.03 -18.27 -2.35
CA ARG A 223 -20.31 -19.53 -2.32
C ARG A 223 -20.48 -20.15 -3.70
N GLY A 224 -19.37 -20.29 -4.42
CA GLY A 224 -19.35 -20.90 -5.73
C GLY A 224 -18.95 -19.93 -6.82
N CYS A 225 -17.64 -19.82 -7.04
CA CYS A 225 -17.16 -20.08 -8.40
C CYS A 225 -17.39 -21.56 -8.66
N GLY A 226 -18.66 -21.89 -8.94
CA GLY A 226 -19.00 -23.17 -9.50
C GLY A 226 -18.34 -23.18 -10.86
N CYS A 227 -17.34 -24.05 -11.04
CA CYS A 227 -16.98 -24.55 -12.34
C CYS A 227 -18.25 -25.22 -12.91
N GLY A 228 -19.13 -24.41 -13.50
CA GLY A 228 -20.16 -24.85 -14.42
C GLY A 228 -19.44 -25.28 -15.69
N MET A 229 -18.72 -26.41 -15.60
CA MET A 229 -18.39 -27.19 -16.77
C MET A 229 -19.74 -27.53 -17.42
N GLY A 230 -20.02 -26.83 -18.51
CA GLY A 230 -21.01 -27.27 -19.48
C GLY A 230 -20.62 -28.68 -19.92
N MET A 231 -21.29 -29.67 -19.37
CA MET A 231 -21.49 -30.93 -20.04
C MET A 231 -22.85 -30.83 -20.72
N ARG A 232 -22.77 -30.72 -22.05
CA ARG A 232 -23.75 -31.07 -23.10
C ARG A 232 -25.21 -31.24 -22.69
#